data_AF-A0A1F5A184-F1
#
_entry.id   AF-A0A1F5A184-F1
#
_cell.length_a   1.000
_cell.length_b   1.000
_cell.length_c   1.000
_cell.angle_alpha   90.00
_cell.angle_beta   90.00
_cell.angle_gamma   90.00
#
_symmetry.space_group_name_H-M   'P 1'
#
loop_
_entity.id
_entity.type
_entity.pdbx_description
1 polymer ?
#
loop_
_entity_poly.entity_id
_entity_poly.type
_entity_poly.pdbx_seq_one_letter_code
_entity_poly.pdbx_strand_id
1 'polypeptide(L)'
;MIAAAEAAGLVGGIFTVKFRCLRSFKRGGFHLLEADGAAFDAAIPLSVYRSLPGSLEFEGRTIEATGIIELYKGRPQIMVGVPVQLRSAER
;
A
#
# COMPACT_ATOMS: atom_id res chain seq x y z
N MET A 1 13.09 -4.24 4.14
CA MET A 1 11.64 -4.09 4.44
C MET A 1 11.53 -3.19 5.66
N ILE A 2 10.55 -2.30 5.70
CA ILE A 2 10.34 -1.30 6.76
C ILE A 2 8.88 -1.32 7.24
N ALA A 3 8.60 -0.78 8.41
CA ALA A 3 7.23 -0.52 8.86
C ALA A 3 6.65 0.75 8.21
N ALA A 4 5.32 0.82 8.09
CA ALA A 4 4.62 2.02 7.58
C ALA A 4 4.94 3.30 8.34
N ALA A 5 5.20 3.23 9.65
CA ALA A 5 5.54 4.40 10.48
C ALA A 5 6.89 5.03 10.09
N GLU A 6 7.80 4.26 9.47
CA GLU A 6 9.13 4.72 9.07
C GLU A 6 9.13 5.39 7.68
N ALA A 7 8.05 5.23 6.90
CA ALA A 7 8.02 5.59 5.49
C ALA A 7 8.28 7.09 5.23
N ALA A 8 7.80 7.98 6.10
CA ALA A 8 7.95 9.43 5.92
C ALA A 8 9.43 9.88 5.84
N GLY A 9 10.34 9.20 6.56
CA GLY A 9 11.77 9.52 6.56
C GLY A 9 12.53 8.98 5.34
N LEU A 10 11.86 8.21 4.48
CA LEU A 10 12.46 7.45 3.39
C LEU A 10 11.85 7.80 2.02
N VAL A 11 11.20 8.96 1.93
CA VAL A 11 10.61 9.51 0.70
C VAL A 11 11.66 9.58 -0.42
N GLY A 12 11.25 9.16 -1.62
CA GLY A 12 12.09 9.07 -2.81
C GLY A 12 12.82 7.74 -2.96
N GLY A 13 12.87 6.89 -1.92
CA GLY A 13 13.49 5.58 -1.99
C GLY A 13 12.53 4.46 -2.40
N ILE A 14 13.09 3.38 -2.94
CA ILE A 14 12.36 2.14 -3.25
C ILE A 14 12.48 1.19 -2.06
N PHE A 15 11.35 0.88 -1.43
CA PHE A 15 11.30 -0.01 -0.27
C PHE A 15 10.10 -0.96 -0.36
N THR A 16 10.20 -2.09 0.34
CA THR A 16 9.04 -2.89 0.73
C THR A 16 8.54 -2.41 2.09
N VAL A 17 7.32 -1.89 2.13
CA VAL A 17 6.63 -1.42 3.34
C VAL A 17 5.65 -2.48 3.80
N LYS A 18 5.79 -2.91 5.06
CA LYS A 18 4.90 -3.87 5.72
C LYS A 18 3.93 -3.14 6.64
N PHE A 19 2.64 -3.43 6.51
CA PHE A 19 1.59 -2.80 7.33
C PHE A 19 0.35 -3.68 7.46
N ARG A 20 -0.40 -3.51 8.54
CA ARG A 20 -1.76 -4.08 8.66
C ARG A 20 -2.73 -3.14 7.95
N CYS A 21 -3.56 -3.66 7.05
CA CYS A 21 -4.55 -2.85 6.34
C CYS A 21 -5.77 -2.59 7.25
N LEU A 22 -6.00 -1.35 7.63
CA LEU A 22 -7.17 -0.92 8.40
C LEU A 22 -8.41 -0.84 7.49
N ARG A 23 -8.27 -0.22 6.32
CA ARG A 23 -9.37 0.04 5.38
C ARG A 23 -8.94 -0.21 3.95
N SER A 24 -9.85 -0.74 3.15
CA SER A 24 -9.69 -0.99 1.72
C SER A 24 -10.82 -0.30 0.95
N PHE A 25 -10.53 0.78 0.22
CA PHE A 25 -11.59 1.58 -0.39
C PHE A 25 -11.18 2.26 -1.70
N LYS A 26 -12.17 2.50 -2.56
CA LYS A 26 -12.00 3.24 -3.80
C LYS A 26 -12.05 4.75 -3.55
N ARG A 27 -11.11 5.50 -4.14
CA ARG A 27 -11.14 6.97 -4.21
C ARG A 27 -10.62 7.44 -5.57
N GLY A 28 -11.50 8.02 -6.38
CA GLY A 28 -11.15 8.43 -7.75
C GLY A 28 -10.72 7.24 -8.61
N GLY A 29 -9.59 7.40 -9.31
CA GLY A 29 -8.97 6.38 -10.17
C GLY A 29 -8.17 5.29 -9.44
N PHE A 30 -8.22 5.26 -8.11
CA PHE A 30 -7.40 4.39 -7.28
C PHE A 30 -8.24 3.58 -6.29
N HIS A 31 -7.71 2.42 -5.94
CA HIS A 31 -8.07 1.67 -4.74
C HIS A 31 -6.96 1.86 -3.71
N LEU A 32 -7.34 2.21 -2.48
CA LEU A 32 -6.42 2.57 -1.42
C LEU A 32 -6.47 1.54 -0.30
N LEU A 33 -5.29 1.16 0.19
CA LEU A 33 -5.12 0.37 1.41
C LEU A 33 -4.52 1.29 2.48
N GLU A 34 -5.30 1.62 3.49
CA GLU A 34 -4.90 2.50 4.60
C GLU A 34 -4.23 1.66 5.69
N ALA A 35 -3.06 2.08 6.17
CA ALA A 35 -2.36 1.39 7.25
C ALA A 35 -3.01 1.63 8.62
N ASP A 36 -3.12 0.56 9.41
CA ASP A 36 -3.52 0.62 10.81
C ASP A 36 -2.38 1.19 11.68
N GLY A 37 -2.70 2.15 12.54
CA GLY A 37 -1.74 2.77 13.46
C GLY A 37 -0.63 3.62 12.81
N ALA A 38 -0.68 3.87 11.49
CA ALA A 38 0.33 4.67 10.80
C ALA A 38 -0.29 5.61 9.75
N ALA A 39 0.33 6.77 9.57
CA ALA A 39 -0.10 7.72 8.55
C ALA A 39 0.41 7.35 7.16
N PHE A 40 0.03 6.19 6.63
CA PHE A 40 0.54 5.63 5.37
C PHE A 40 -0.57 4.96 4.54
N ASP A 41 -0.53 5.14 3.22
CA ASP A 41 -1.46 4.48 2.29
C ASP A 41 -0.70 3.74 1.18
N ALA A 42 -1.22 2.60 0.71
CA ALA A 42 -0.84 2.04 -0.59
C ALA A 42 -1.88 2.44 -1.64
N ALA A 43 -1.45 3.10 -2.69
CA ALA A 43 -2.29 3.55 -3.80
C ALA A 43 -2.16 2.62 -5.00
N ILE A 44 -3.27 2.01 -5.39
CA ILE A 44 -3.33 1.02 -6.46
C ILE A 44 -4.22 1.59 -7.58
N PRO A 45 -3.70 1.89 -8.79
CA PRO A 45 -4.56 2.27 -9.90
C PRO A 45 -5.63 1.21 -10.16
N LEU A 46 -6.87 1.61 -10.48
CA LEU A 46 -7.98 0.65 -10.62
C LEU A 46 -7.74 -0.43 -11.68
N SER A 47 -6.99 -0.12 -12.75
CA SER A 47 -6.58 -1.11 -13.75
C SER A 47 -5.69 -2.19 -13.15
N VAL A 48 -4.73 -1.80 -12.31
CA VAL A 48 -3.83 -2.71 -11.60
C VAL A 48 -4.58 -3.52 -10.57
N TYR A 49 -5.44 -2.87 -9.76
CA TYR A 49 -6.26 -3.53 -8.74
C TYR A 49 -7.09 -4.68 -9.31
N ARG A 50 -7.72 -4.48 -10.47
CA ARG A 50 -8.52 -5.51 -11.17
C ARG A 50 -7.70 -6.68 -11.70
N SER A 51 -6.39 -6.49 -11.85
CA SER A 51 -5.46 -7.53 -12.32
C SER A 51 -4.72 -8.25 -11.18
N LEU A 52 -4.96 -7.85 -9.93
CA LEU A 52 -4.33 -8.50 -8.77
C LEU A 52 -4.81 -9.96 -8.67
N PRO A 53 -3.89 -10.91 -8.47
CA PRO A 53 -4.27 -12.29 -8.23
C PRO A 53 -4.81 -12.49 -6.81
N GLY A 54 -5.63 -13.52 -6.63
CA GLY A 54 -6.10 -13.95 -5.32
C GLY A 54 -7.25 -13.10 -4.74
N SER A 55 -7.44 -13.24 -3.43
CA SER A 55 -8.53 -12.55 -2.70
C SER A 55 -8.20 -11.08 -2.51
N LEU A 56 -9.15 -10.20 -2.87
CA LEU A 56 -9.04 -8.74 -2.71
C LEU A 56 -9.58 -8.23 -1.37
N GLU A 57 -9.76 -9.15 -0.40
CA GLU A 57 -10.17 -8.84 0.97
C GLU A 57 -8.93 -8.47 1.80
N PHE A 58 -8.53 -7.20 1.74
CA PHE A 58 -7.30 -6.73 2.39
C PHE A 58 -7.48 -6.35 3.86
N GLU A 59 -8.68 -5.94 4.27
CA GLU A 59 -8.92 -5.43 5.63
C GLU A 59 -8.55 -6.45 6.71
N GLY A 60 -7.81 -5.98 7.73
CA GLY A 60 -7.27 -6.79 8.80
C GLY A 60 -6.09 -7.69 8.43
N ARG A 61 -5.67 -7.75 7.16
CA ARG A 61 -4.50 -8.53 6.72
C ARG A 61 -3.22 -7.71 6.80
N THR A 62 -2.10 -8.42 6.94
CA THR A 62 -0.77 -7.83 6.81
C THR A 62 -0.38 -7.80 5.34
N ILE A 63 -0.03 -6.62 4.85
CA ILE A 63 0.29 -6.33 3.46
C ILE A 63 1.76 -5.94 3.36
N GLU A 64 2.40 -6.40 2.30
CA GLU A 64 3.72 -5.98 1.86
C GLU A 64 3.57 -5.30 0.50
N ALA A 65 3.86 -3.99 0.46
CA ALA A 65 3.80 -3.19 -0.75
C ALA A 65 5.22 -2.71 -1.10
N THR A 66 5.65 -2.93 -2.34
CA THR A 66 7.00 -2.56 -2.82
C THR A 66 6.92 -1.50 -3.90
N GLY A 67 7.69 -0.42 -3.77
CA GLY A 67 7.64 0.70 -4.69
C GLY A 67 8.37 1.93 -4.15
N ILE A 68 8.25 3.05 -4.86
CA ILE A 68 8.78 4.33 -4.43
C ILE A 68 7.87 4.91 -3.35
N ILE A 69 8.44 5.31 -2.23
CA ILE A 69 7.73 6.07 -1.20
C ILE A 69 7.62 7.52 -1.65
N GLU A 70 6.40 8.05 -1.72
CA GLU A 70 6.12 9.41 -2.15
C GLU A 70 5.25 10.15 -1.13
N LEU A 71 5.25 11.48 -1.19
CA LEU A 71 4.32 12.30 -0.42
C LEU A 71 3.15 12.71 -1.30
N TYR A 72 1.94 12.32 -0.91
CA TYR A 72 0.71 12.80 -1.52
C TYR A 72 -0.07 13.63 -0.52
N LYS A 73 -0.22 14.93 -0.82
CA LYS A 73 -0.88 15.91 0.07
C LYS A 73 -0.32 15.89 1.51
N GLY A 74 1.00 15.73 1.65
CA GLY A 74 1.69 15.70 2.94
C GLY A 74 1.61 14.36 3.69
N ARG A 75 0.96 13.34 3.13
CA ARG A 75 0.90 11.98 3.70
C ARG A 75 1.81 11.04 2.90
N PRO A 76 2.67 10.23 3.53
CA PRO A 76 3.47 9.24 2.82
C PRO A 76 2.59 8.14 2.25
N GLN A 77 2.88 7.72 1.03
CA GLN A 77 2.21 6.62 0.37
C GLN A 77 3.19 5.82 -0.50
N ILE A 78 2.73 4.69 -1.01
CA ILE A 78 3.42 3.92 -2.04
C ILE A 78 2.48 3.62 -3.20
N MET A 79 2.93 3.81 -4.43
CA MET A 79 2.15 3.44 -5.61
C MET A 79 2.46 2.01 -6.07
N VAL A 80 1.41 1.21 -6.21
CA VAL A 80 1.44 -0.17 -6.69
C VAL A 80 1.02 -0.17 -8.16
N GLY A 81 2.00 -0.06 -9.05
CA GLY A 81 1.80 0.05 -10.50
C GLY A 81 1.69 -1.29 -11.23
N VAL A 82 2.15 -2.39 -10.62
CA VAL A 82 2.04 -3.74 -11.17
C VAL A 82 1.73 -4.77 -10.07
N PRO A 83 1.06 -5.91 -10.39
CA PRO A 83 0.59 -6.85 -9.38
C PRO A 83 1.68 -7.40 -8.45
N VAL A 84 2.89 -7.66 -8.96
CA VAL A 84 3.99 -8.26 -8.16
C VAL A 84 4.48 -7.36 -7.02
N GLN A 85 4.14 -6.07 -7.05
CA GLN A 85 4.48 -5.12 -5.99
C GLN A 85 3.64 -5.29 -4.72
N LEU A 86 2.55 -6.05 -4.77
CA LEU A 86 1.66 -6.25 -3.63
C LEU A 86 1.60 -7.72 -3.25
N ARG A 87 1.79 -8.00 -1.96
CA ARG A 87 1.61 -9.34 -1.38
C ARG A 87 0.82 -9.22 -0.10
N SER A 88 -0.15 -10.11 0.11
CA SER A 88 -0.70 -10.34 1.44
C SER A 88 0.15 -11.42 2.12
N ALA A 89 0.73 -11.11 3.27
CA ALA A 89 1.22 -12.16 4.15
C ALA A 89 -0.01 -12.86 4.74
N GLU A 90 -0.19 -14.14 4.43
CA GLU A 90 -1.25 -14.94 5.06
C GLU A 90 -1.10 -14.95 6.58
N ARG A 91 -2.20 -15.26 7.28
CA ARG A 91 -2.26 -15.32 8.75
C ARG A 91 -1.28 -16.32 9.34
#